data_AF-F8PKZ0-F1
#
_entry.id   AF-F8PKZ0-F1
#
_cell.length_a   1.000
_cell.length_b   1.000
_cell.length_c   1.000
_cell.angle_alpha   90.00
_cell.angle_beta   90.00
_cell.angle_gamma   90.00
#
_symmetry.space_group_name_H-M   'P 1'
#
loop_
_entity.id
_entity.type
_entity.pdbx_description
1 polymer ?
#
loop_
_entity_poly.entity_id
_entity_poly.type
_entity_poly.pdbx_seq_one_letter_code
_entity_poly.pdbx_strand_id
1 'polypeptide(L)'
;MNSINASTGFSPFHLHIGRFPRLLPPFILPDEHNADTHNTANFLSKWELDVAEAQDNLLAAKTSQATSADKHCAPNPAYNVSDLVMLSTHNQRCYYI
;
A
#
# COMPACT_ATOMS: atom_id res chain seq x y z
N MET A 1 9.20 -11.04 -4.40
CA MET A 1 10.35 -10.32 -3.81
C MET A 1 9.88 -9.68 -2.50
N ASN A 2 10.59 -9.89 -1.40
CA ASN A 2 10.24 -9.33 -0.09
C ASN A 2 10.89 -7.94 0.06
N SER A 3 10.36 -6.94 -0.64
CA SER A 3 10.86 -5.55 -0.61
C SER A 3 9.92 -4.65 0.19
N ILE A 4 10.50 -3.64 0.84
CA ILE A 4 9.74 -2.61 1.56
C ILE A 4 9.03 -1.71 0.53
N ASN A 5 7.74 -1.44 0.74
CA ASN A 5 7.00 -0.48 -0.06
C ASN A 5 7.24 0.94 0.49
N ALA A 6 7.68 1.86 -0.38
CA ALA A 6 7.95 3.24 0.00
C ALA A 6 6.73 4.00 0.53
N SER A 7 5.51 3.64 0.11
CA SER A 7 4.28 4.31 0.55
C SER A 7 3.77 3.83 1.91
N THR A 8 4.18 2.65 2.37
CA THR A 8 3.75 2.13 3.67
C THR A 8 4.91 2.04 4.67
N GLY A 9 6.15 1.96 4.21
CA GLY A 9 7.33 1.72 5.06
C GLY A 9 7.53 0.25 5.42
N PHE A 10 6.65 -0.65 4.99
CA PHE A 10 6.66 -2.06 5.36
C PHE A 10 6.68 -3.00 4.15
N SER A 11 7.11 -4.24 4.40
CA SER A 11 6.90 -5.34 3.45
C SER A 11 5.46 -5.88 3.56
N PRO A 12 4.84 -6.30 2.45
CA PRO A 12 3.56 -7.01 2.48
C PRO A 12 3.56 -8.24 3.40
N PHE A 13 4.67 -8.96 3.50
CA PHE A 13 4.77 -10.13 4.38
C PHE A 13 4.75 -9.75 5.86
N HIS A 14 5.38 -8.62 6.20
CA HIS A 14 5.37 -8.10 7.56
C HIS A 14 3.96 -7.69 7.97
N LEU A 15 3.23 -6.98 7.10
CA LEU A 15 1.84 -6.59 7.40
C LEU A 15 0.89 -7.79 7.43
N HIS A 16 1.08 -8.78 6.56
CA HIS A 16 0.17 -9.93 6.46
C HIS A 16 0.43 -11.01 7.53
N ILE A 17 1.70 -11.27 7.89
CA ILE A 17 2.11 -12.41 8.73
C ILE A 17 2.79 -11.92 10.03
N GLY A 18 3.06 -10.62 10.17
CA GLY A 18 3.81 -10.05 11.30
C GLY A 18 5.30 -10.44 11.31
N ARG A 19 5.79 -11.07 10.23
CA ARG A 19 7.18 -11.53 10.10
C ARG A 19 7.64 -11.59 8.65
N PHE A 20 8.93 -11.45 8.46
CA PHE A 20 9.56 -11.72 7.17
C PHE A 20 9.67 -13.23 6.91
N PRO A 21 9.43 -13.68 5.67
CA PRO A 21 9.66 -15.07 5.31
C PRO A 21 11.14 -15.41 5.55
N ARG A 22 11.39 -16.35 6.46
CA ARG A 22 12.71 -16.93 6.63
C ARG A 22 12.91 -17.94 5.50
N LEU A 23 14.08 -17.91 4.85
CA LEU A 23 14.52 -19.05 4.06
C LEU A 23 14.56 -20.25 5.01
N LEU A 24 14.01 -21.39 4.59
CA LEU A 24 14.05 -22.61 5.39
C LEU A 24 15.51 -22.84 5.79
N PRO A 25 15.84 -22.85 7.09
CA PRO A 25 17.19 -23.18 7.50
C PRO A 25 17.50 -24.61 7.02
N PRO A 26 18.77 -24.95 6.76
CA PRO A 26 19.14 -26.33 6.50
C PRO A 26 18.58 -27.23 7.61
N PHE A 27 18.18 -28.46 7.26
CA PHE A 27 17.63 -29.45 8.19
C PHE A 27 18.68 -29.87 9.23
N ILE A 28 18.95 -28.99 10.19
CA ILE A 28 19.74 -29.25 11.38
C ILE A 28 18.71 -29.51 12.47
N LEU A 29 18.74 -30.72 13.01
CA LEU A 29 17.93 -31.09 14.18
C LEU A 29 18.31 -30.13 15.31
N PRO A 30 17.36 -29.38 15.89
CA PRO A 30 17.70 -28.49 17.00
C PRO A 30 18.05 -29.32 18.23
N ASP A 31 19.27 -29.16 18.75
CA ASP A 31 19.53 -29.39 20.17
C ASP A 31 18.66 -28.41 20.95
N GLU A 32 17.81 -28.96 21.82
CA GLU A 32 16.90 -28.31 22.75
C GLU A 32 16.52 -26.87 22.37
N HIS A 33 15.44 -26.77 21.58
CA HIS A 33 14.80 -25.51 21.27
C HIS A 33 14.46 -24.81 22.59
N ASN A 34 15.25 -23.79 22.97
CA ASN A 34 14.85 -22.82 23.97
C ASN A 34 13.55 -22.23 23.47
N ALA A 35 12.43 -22.75 24.01
CA ALA A 35 11.12 -22.17 23.84
C ALA A 35 11.15 -20.85 24.61
N ASP A 36 11.79 -19.84 24.02
CA ASP A 36 11.52 -18.45 24.36
C ASP A 36 10.01 -18.32 24.16
N THR A 37 9.30 -18.31 25.29
CA THR A 37 7.86 -18.08 25.36
C THR A 37 7.64 -16.66 24.87
N HIS A 38 7.62 -16.49 23.55
CA HIS A 38 7.30 -15.25 22.90
C HIS A 38 5.93 -14.84 23.40
N ASN A 39 5.89 -13.77 24.21
CA ASN A 39 4.67 -13.23 24.75
C ASN A 39 3.77 -12.83 23.57
N THR A 40 2.79 -13.68 23.25
CA THR A 40 1.92 -13.54 22.09
C THR A 40 1.14 -12.23 22.14
N ALA A 41 0.81 -11.76 23.35
CA ALA A 41 0.13 -10.47 23.53
C ALA A 41 1.01 -9.29 23.08
N ASN A 42 2.31 -9.31 23.40
CA ASN A 42 3.24 -8.26 22.97
C ASN A 42 3.47 -8.29 21.45
N PHE A 43 3.46 -9.48 20.86
CA PHE A 43 3.56 -9.62 19.41
C PHE A 43 2.33 -9.03 18.72
N LEU A 44 1.13 -9.38 19.20
CA LEU A 44 -0.12 -8.91 18.61
C LEU A 44 -0.25 -7.39 18.73
N SER A 45 0.04 -6.83 19.90
CA SER A 45 -0.03 -5.38 20.10
C SER A 45 0.96 -4.61 19.22
N LYS A 46 2.17 -5.14 19.04
CA LYS A 46 3.14 -4.56 18.12
C LYS A 46 2.67 -4.65 16.66
N TRP A 47 2.10 -5.79 16.27
CA TRP A 47 1.61 -5.97 14.91
C TRP A 47 0.44 -5.03 14.59
N GLU A 48 -0.49 -4.83 15.52
CA GLU A 48 -1.57 -3.86 15.38
C GLU A 48 -1.04 -2.42 15.25
N LEU A 49 -0.01 -2.07 16.02
CA LEU A 49 0.66 -0.77 15.92
C LEU A 49 1.35 -0.59 14.55
N ASP A 50 2.06 -1.61 14.06
CA ASP A 50 2.70 -1.59 12.74
C ASP A 50 1.66 -1.42 11.62
N VAL A 51 0.48 -2.03 11.75
CA VAL A 51 -0.64 -1.87 10.80
C VAL A 51 -1.19 -0.44 10.83
N ALA A 52 -1.36 0.14 12.01
CA ALA A 52 -1.82 1.52 12.16
C ALA A 52 -0.81 2.50 11.51
N GLU A 53 0.48 2.33 11.78
CA GLU A 53 1.54 3.16 11.18
C GLU A 53 1.55 3.03 9.64
N ALA A 54 1.37 1.81 9.12
CA ALA A 54 1.30 1.60 7.67
C ALA A 54 0.11 2.32 7.02
N GLN A 55 -1.03 2.40 7.71
CA GLN A 55 -2.22 3.12 7.23
C GLN A 55 -1.99 4.64 7.23
N ASP A 56 -1.37 5.18 8.28
CA ASP A 56 -1.01 6.60 8.37
C ASP A 56 -0.02 7.00 7.28
N ASN A 57 1.02 6.18 7.06
CA ASN A 57 2.00 6.37 5.99
C ASN A 57 1.32 6.37 4.61
N LEU A 58 0.38 5.46 4.39
CA LEU A 58 -0.36 5.37 3.14
C LEU A 58 -1.26 6.59 2.91
N LEU A 59 -1.88 7.12 3.96
CA LEU A 59 -2.67 8.35 3.90
C LEU A 59 -1.77 9.54 3.52
N ALA A 60 -0.63 9.69 4.19
CA ALA A 60 0.36 10.73 3.89
C ALA A 60 0.92 10.61 2.45
N ALA A 61 1.17 9.39 1.99
CA ALA A 61 1.62 9.15 0.63
C ALA A 61 0.54 9.56 -0.39
N LYS A 62 -0.73 9.24 -0.14
CA LYS A 62 -1.85 9.63 -1.01
C LYS A 62 -2.03 11.14 -1.09
N THR A 63 -1.93 11.85 0.03
CA THR A 63 -2.02 13.32 0.02
C THR A 63 -0.85 13.96 -0.73
N SER A 64 0.37 13.44 -0.55
CA SER A 64 1.54 13.87 -1.33
C SER A 64 1.36 13.60 -2.83
N GLN A 65 0.85 12.42 -3.19
CA GLN A 65 0.57 12.08 -4.60
C GLN A 65 -0.49 13.00 -5.21
N ALA A 66 -1.60 13.23 -4.50
CA ALA A 66 -2.66 14.13 -4.95
C ALA A 66 -2.11 15.56 -5.16
N THR A 67 -1.44 16.12 -4.17
CA THR A 67 -0.84 17.46 -4.30
C THR A 67 0.19 17.53 -5.42
N SER A 68 1.00 16.49 -5.63
CA SER A 68 1.97 16.45 -6.72
C SER A 68 1.30 16.35 -8.10
N ALA A 69 0.22 15.58 -8.23
CA ALA A 69 -0.56 15.49 -9.46
C ALA A 69 -1.28 16.82 -9.75
N ASP A 70 -1.89 17.41 -8.72
CA ASP A 70 -2.67 18.66 -8.84
C ASP A 70 -1.80 19.87 -9.17
N LYS A 71 -0.51 19.89 -8.80
CA LYS A 71 0.44 20.97 -9.16
C LYS A 71 0.46 21.30 -10.66
N HIS A 72 0.23 20.30 -11.50
CA HIS A 72 0.25 20.44 -12.96
C HIS A 72 -1.14 20.32 -13.58
N CYS A 73 -2.17 20.11 -12.75
CA CYS A 73 -3.54 20.02 -13.23
C CYS A 73 -4.06 21.42 -13.52
N ALA A 74 -4.50 21.66 -14.76
CA ALA A 74 -5.18 22.90 -15.09
C ALA A 74 -6.48 23.00 -14.27
N PRO A 75 -6.88 24.20 -13.82
CA PRO A 75 -8.15 24.35 -13.14
C PRO A 75 -9.27 23.84 -14.03
N ASN A 76 -10.21 23.08 -13.45
CA ASN A 76 -11.35 22.60 -14.19
C ASN A 76 -12.11 23.80 -14.77
N PRO A 77 -12.34 23.84 -16.09
CA PRO A 77 -13.14 24.88 -16.70
C PRO A 77 -14.57 24.85 -16.12
N ALA A 78 -15.07 26.02 -15.74
CA ALA A 78 -16.45 26.18 -15.31
C ALA A 78 -17.35 26.11 -16.54
N TYR A 79 -18.18 25.06 -16.64
CA TYR A 79 -19.16 24.90 -17.70
C TYR A 79 -20.55 25.27 -17.19
N ASN A 80 -21.30 26.01 -18.01
CA ASN A 80 -22.70 26.32 -17.78
C ASN A 80 -23.61 25.38 -18.59
N VAL A 81 -24.87 25.30 -18.15
CA VAL A 81 -25.89 24.59 -18.91
C VAL A 81 -26.06 25.28 -20.27
N SER A 82 -25.94 24.50 -21.36
CA SER A 82 -25.95 24.94 -22.76
C SER A 82 -24.59 25.32 -23.37
N ASP A 83 -23.48 25.20 -22.64
CA ASP A 83 -22.15 25.36 -23.23
C ASP A 83 -21.84 24.21 -24.21
N LEU A 84 -21.30 24.57 -25.37
CA LEU A 84 -20.83 23.61 -26.37
C LEU A 84 -19.36 23.29 -26.09
N VAL A 85 -19.07 22.02 -25.82
CA VAL A 85 -17.71 21.51 -25.59
C VAL A 85 -17.33 20.50 -26.66
N MET A 86 -16.11 20.61 -27.18
CA MET A 86 -15.55 19.60 -28.07
C MET A 86 -15.14 18.37 -27.27
N LEU A 87 -15.67 17.21 -27.69
CA LEU A 87 -15.28 15.91 -27.16
C LEU A 87 -14.24 15.27 -28.08
N SER A 88 -13.12 14.83 -27.51
CA SER A 88 -12.19 13.95 -28.23
C SER A 88 -12.76 12.54 -28.27
N THR A 89 -13.02 12.03 -29.47
CA THR A 89 -13.53 10.67 -29.70
C THR A 89 -12.41 9.63 -29.86
N HIS A 90 -11.14 10.05 -29.73
CA HIS A 90 -9.99 9.20 -30.05
C HIS A 90 -9.95 7.87 -29.27
N ASN A 91 -10.39 7.88 -28.00
CA ASN A 91 -10.41 6.69 -27.14
C ASN A 91 -11.82 6.08 -26.98
N GLN A 92 -12.80 6.51 -27.78
CA GLN A 92 -14.12 5.88 -27.74
C GLN A 92 -14.01 4.49 -28.35
N ARG A 93 -14.23 3.47 -27.51
CA ARG A 93 -14.46 2.10 -27.99
C ARG A 93 -15.78 2.11 -28.75
N CYS A 94 -15.70 1.96 -30.06
CA CYS A 94 -16.86 1.76 -30.91
C CYS A 94 -17.51 0.41 -30.54
N TYR A 95 -18.47 0.42 -29.64
CA TYR A 95 -19.42 -0.68 -29.51
C TYR A 95 -20.45 -0.50 -30.63
N TYR A 96 -20.21 -1.12 -31.77
CA TYR A 96 -21.23 -1.30 -32.80
C TYR A 96 -22.15 -2.46 -32.36
N ILE A 97 -23.47 -2.20 -32.37
CA ILE A 97 -24.55 -3.20 -32.28
C ILE A 97 -24.85 -3.70 -33.68
#